data_AF-A0A6H1MU25-F1
#
_entry.id   AF-A0A6H1MU25-F1
#
_cell.length_a   1.000
_cell.length_b   1.000
_cell.length_c   1.000
_cell.angle_alpha   90.00
_cell.angle_beta   90.00
_cell.angle_gamma   90.00
#
_symmetry.space_group_name_H-M   'P 1'
#
loop_
_entity.id
_entity.type
_entity.pdbx_description
1 polymer ?
#
loop_
_entity_poly.entity_id
_entity_poly.type
_entity_poly.pdbx_seq_one_letter_code
_entity_poly.pdbx_strand_id
1 'polypeptide(L)'
;MSWKRGLLAALAVCALLGGSAGCGTGAARERRGAVSPSPVGKILDETDKEGRHYREVDKKSAPEVAIEVQPASGDGWDVRLTVHRFRFSPAAAKAEAVAGRGVALLSLDGRNLATLRTAAYHLTGDLVPRGTHHVTARLYADDRTAWAVHGKAVESTADITASGTAASSQSSTPASPPPSTPSAPASAPASTASGNGVAGRTDTGGSPGPGGKAS
;
A
#
# COMPACT_ATOMS: atom_id res chain seq x y z
N MET A 1 -36.89 8.36 -27.63
CA MET A 1 -38.29 8.24 -27.20
C MET A 1 -38.46 9.04 -25.92
N SER A 2 -39.53 9.84 -25.89
CA SER A 2 -39.90 10.83 -24.88
C SER A 2 -40.27 10.20 -23.54
N TRP A 3 -39.78 10.74 -22.42
CA TRP A 3 -40.52 10.65 -21.16
C TRP A 3 -40.69 12.02 -20.54
N LYS A 4 -41.94 12.34 -20.27
CA LYS A 4 -42.54 13.65 -20.08
C LYS A 4 -42.27 14.24 -18.69
N ARG A 5 -42.20 15.57 -18.71
CA ARG A 5 -42.23 16.51 -17.59
C ARG A 5 -43.53 16.36 -16.78
N GLY A 6 -43.43 16.38 -15.45
CA GLY A 6 -44.54 16.63 -14.53
C GLY A 6 -44.59 18.11 -14.14
N LEU A 7 -45.78 18.70 -14.23
CA LEU A 7 -46.11 20.11 -14.03
C LEU A 7 -46.73 20.34 -12.63
N LEU A 8 -46.34 21.48 -12.03
CA LEU A 8 -47.14 22.50 -11.32
C LEU A 8 -47.69 22.35 -9.89
N ALA A 9 -47.68 23.53 -9.25
CA ALA A 9 -48.48 24.08 -8.13
C ALA A 9 -47.89 23.87 -6.71
N ALA A 10 -47.83 24.84 -5.79
CA ALA A 10 -48.50 26.14 -5.67
C ALA A 10 -47.74 27.10 -4.72
N LEU A 11 -48.06 28.39 -4.87
CA LEU A 11 -47.68 29.54 -4.04
C LEU A 11 -48.08 29.41 -2.56
N ALA A 12 -47.25 29.98 -1.67
CA ALA A 12 -47.72 30.58 -0.43
C ALA A 12 -46.86 31.81 -0.08
N VAL A 13 -47.39 32.98 -0.43
CA VAL A 13 -46.95 34.30 0.04
C VAL A 13 -47.55 34.53 1.43
N CYS A 14 -46.71 34.77 2.43
CA CYS A 14 -47.12 35.41 3.68
C CYS A 14 -46.22 36.62 3.91
N ALA A 15 -46.70 37.80 3.50
CA ALA A 15 -46.28 39.08 4.07
C ALA A 15 -47.17 39.36 5.28
N LEU A 16 -46.62 39.91 6.38
CA LEU A 16 -47.28 40.84 7.33
C LEU A 16 -46.27 41.33 8.42
N LEU A 17 -45.84 42.59 8.25
CA LEU A 17 -45.75 43.73 9.20
C LEU A 17 -45.09 43.66 10.62
N GLY A 18 -44.21 44.65 10.86
CA GLY A 18 -43.82 45.25 12.18
C GLY A 18 -42.31 45.15 12.47
N GLY A 19 -41.48 46.16 12.75
CA GLY A 19 -41.66 47.56 13.15
C GLY A 19 -40.95 47.81 14.50
N SER A 20 -39.68 48.24 14.52
CA SER A 20 -39.02 48.93 15.65
C SER A 20 -37.70 49.56 15.20
N ALA A 21 -37.59 50.89 15.27
CA ALA A 21 -36.36 51.64 15.15
C ALA A 21 -35.51 51.46 16.42
N GLY A 22 -34.26 51.00 16.27
CA GLY A 22 -33.27 50.95 17.33
C GLY A 22 -31.94 51.50 16.81
N CYS A 23 -31.70 52.78 17.07
CA CYS A 23 -30.41 53.43 16.85
C CYS A 23 -29.50 53.06 18.03
N GLY A 24 -28.49 52.22 17.78
CA GLY A 24 -27.51 51.77 18.76
C GLY A 24 -26.13 51.76 18.13
N THR A 25 -25.28 52.64 18.61
CA THR A 25 -24.02 53.10 18.03
C THR A 25 -23.04 51.97 17.69
N GLY A 26 -22.44 52.05 16.50
CA GLY A 26 -21.37 51.17 16.07
C GLY A 26 -20.12 51.33 16.93
N ALA A 27 -19.79 50.29 17.70
CA ALA A 27 -18.42 50.01 18.06
C ALA A 27 -17.90 48.94 17.09
N ALA A 28 -17.34 49.40 15.99
CA ALA A 28 -16.53 48.59 15.09
C ALA A 28 -15.33 48.05 15.88
N ARG A 29 -15.50 46.87 16.50
CA ARG A 29 -14.36 45.99 16.69
C ARG A 29 -14.03 45.47 15.31
N GLU A 30 -12.99 46.03 14.69
CA GLU A 30 -12.25 45.34 13.66
C GLU A 30 -11.80 43.99 14.21
N ARG A 31 -12.66 42.97 14.07
CA ARG A 31 -12.16 41.62 13.91
C ARG A 31 -11.42 41.66 12.58
N ARG A 32 -10.12 41.92 12.68
CA ARG A 32 -9.08 41.48 11.74
C ARG A 32 -9.61 40.21 11.11
N GLY A 33 -10.06 40.32 9.85
CA GLY A 33 -10.78 39.25 9.18
C GLY A 33 -9.94 38.00 9.33
N ALA A 34 -10.43 37.05 10.13
CA ALA A 34 -9.97 35.69 9.99
C ALA A 34 -10.40 35.35 8.56
N VAL A 35 -9.45 35.42 7.63
CA VAL A 35 -9.59 34.89 6.29
C VAL A 35 -9.91 33.43 6.53
N SER A 36 -11.21 33.13 6.60
CA SER A 36 -11.67 31.76 6.67
C SER A 36 -11.20 31.16 5.35
N PRO A 37 -10.27 30.20 5.37
CA PRO A 37 -9.81 29.61 4.13
C PRO A 37 -11.06 29.07 3.46
N SER A 38 -11.40 29.60 2.29
CA SER A 38 -12.49 29.05 1.49
C SER A 38 -12.24 27.54 1.40
N PRO A 39 -13.24 26.69 1.72
CA PRO A 39 -13.06 25.26 1.69
C PRO A 39 -12.44 24.84 0.36
N VAL A 40 -11.36 24.07 0.41
CA VAL A 40 -10.69 23.61 -0.79
C VAL A 40 -11.57 22.57 -1.47
N GLY A 41 -12.39 22.98 -2.43
CA GLY A 41 -13.34 22.08 -3.10
C GLY A 41 -14.55 21.71 -2.24
N LYS A 42 -15.48 20.97 -2.86
CA LYS A 42 -16.75 20.53 -2.26
C LYS A 42 -16.62 19.10 -1.73
N ILE A 43 -17.08 18.86 -0.50
CA ILE A 43 -17.25 17.49 0.00
C ILE A 43 -18.51 16.87 -0.59
N LEU A 44 -18.39 15.67 -1.13
CA LEU A 44 -19.50 14.87 -1.64
C LEU A 44 -19.98 13.88 -0.58
N ASP A 45 -21.25 13.52 -0.65
CA ASP A 45 -21.84 12.50 0.21
C ASP A 45 -21.32 11.09 -0.11
N GLU A 46 -20.81 10.90 -1.34
CA GLU A 46 -20.17 9.65 -1.77
C GLU A 46 -18.85 9.42 -1.03
N THR A 47 -18.62 8.15 -0.69
CA THR A 47 -17.43 7.69 0.01
C THR A 47 -16.76 6.55 -0.74
N ASP A 48 -15.45 6.36 -0.50
CA ASP A 48 -14.79 5.12 -0.87
C ASP A 48 -15.23 3.92 0.00
N LYS A 49 -14.66 2.75 -0.29
CA LYS A 49 -14.84 1.50 0.46
C LYS A 49 -14.38 1.59 1.92
N GLU A 50 -13.55 2.56 2.28
CA GLU A 50 -13.14 2.86 3.66
C GLU A 50 -14.05 3.88 4.36
N GLY A 51 -15.09 4.38 3.68
CA GLY A 51 -15.99 5.39 4.22
C GLY A 51 -15.42 6.81 4.19
N ARG A 52 -14.35 7.07 3.42
CA ARG A 52 -13.79 8.41 3.26
C ARG A 52 -14.52 9.18 2.17
N HIS A 53 -14.99 10.37 2.52
CA HIS A 53 -15.67 11.25 1.60
C HIS A 53 -14.77 11.74 0.46
N TYR A 54 -15.39 11.96 -0.69
CA TYR A 54 -14.75 12.60 -1.83
C TYR A 54 -14.76 14.12 -1.71
N ARG A 55 -13.64 14.74 -2.09
CA ARG A 55 -13.45 16.19 -2.17
C ARG A 55 -13.28 16.58 -3.64
N GLU A 56 -14.38 17.06 -4.20
CA GLU A 56 -14.50 17.50 -5.58
C GLU A 56 -13.78 18.83 -5.80
N VAL A 57 -12.93 18.87 -6.82
CA VAL A 57 -12.25 20.08 -7.29
C VAL A 57 -12.40 20.23 -8.81
N ASP A 58 -12.25 21.46 -9.29
CA ASP A 58 -12.26 21.72 -10.72
C ASP A 58 -11.14 20.98 -11.44
N LYS A 59 -11.47 20.34 -12.57
CA LYS A 59 -10.51 19.58 -13.39
C LYS A 59 -9.23 20.35 -13.75
N LYS A 60 -9.31 21.68 -13.91
CA LYS A 60 -8.17 22.53 -14.28
C LYS A 60 -7.14 22.71 -13.14
N SER A 61 -7.58 22.60 -11.90
CA SER A 61 -6.73 22.74 -10.69
C SER A 61 -6.55 21.41 -9.96
N ALA A 62 -7.22 20.35 -10.44
CA ALA A 62 -7.18 19.05 -9.82
C ALA A 62 -5.76 18.47 -9.77
N PRO A 63 -5.41 17.78 -8.67
CA PRO A 63 -4.23 16.94 -8.64
C PRO A 63 -4.42 15.75 -9.57
N GLU A 64 -3.31 15.20 -10.06
CA GLU A 64 -3.28 14.06 -10.96
C GLU A 64 -2.17 13.11 -10.51
N VAL A 65 -2.37 11.80 -10.73
CA VAL A 65 -1.39 10.75 -10.45
C VAL A 65 -1.36 9.76 -11.60
N ALA A 66 -0.16 9.29 -11.93
CA ALA A 66 0.09 8.11 -12.74
C ALA A 66 0.97 7.15 -11.95
N ILE A 67 0.78 5.86 -12.15
CA ILE A 67 1.57 4.80 -11.53
C ILE A 67 2.31 4.01 -12.60
N GLU A 68 3.57 3.70 -12.30
CA GLU A 68 4.40 2.80 -13.08
C GLU A 68 4.96 1.74 -12.14
N VAL A 69 4.96 0.48 -12.60
CA VAL A 69 5.49 -0.64 -11.83
C VAL A 69 6.48 -1.41 -12.69
N GLN A 70 7.67 -1.62 -12.15
CA GLN A 70 8.73 -2.38 -12.80
C GLN A 70 9.24 -3.48 -11.84
N PRO A 71 9.67 -4.64 -12.36
CA PRO A 71 10.41 -5.60 -11.54
C PRO A 71 11.62 -4.93 -10.89
N ALA A 72 11.84 -5.18 -9.60
CA ALA A 72 13.02 -4.68 -8.90
C ALA A 72 14.25 -5.53 -9.27
N SER A 73 15.46 -5.05 -8.95
CA SER A 73 16.69 -5.85 -9.12
C SER A 73 16.74 -7.08 -8.19
N GLY A 74 15.93 -7.09 -7.12
CA GLY A 74 15.74 -8.20 -6.20
C GLY A 74 14.34 -8.80 -6.31
N ASP A 75 13.89 -9.46 -5.25
CA ASP A 75 12.51 -9.92 -5.16
C ASP A 75 11.55 -8.71 -5.05
N GLY A 76 10.43 -8.76 -5.78
CA GLY A 76 9.41 -7.72 -5.77
C GLY A 76 9.45 -6.71 -6.93
N TRP A 77 8.88 -5.53 -6.69
CA TRP A 77 8.65 -4.51 -7.70
C TRP A 77 8.95 -3.10 -7.17
N ASP A 78 9.51 -2.28 -8.04
CA ASP A 78 9.64 -0.85 -7.80
C ASP A 78 8.42 -0.12 -8.36
N VAL A 79 7.69 0.54 -7.47
CA VAL A 79 6.51 1.34 -7.78
C VAL A 79 6.92 2.81 -7.79
N ARG A 80 6.65 3.48 -8.91
CA ARG A 80 6.92 4.90 -9.09
C ARG A 80 5.63 5.65 -9.41
N LEU A 81 5.37 6.71 -8.65
CA LEU A 81 4.28 7.64 -8.87
C LEU A 81 4.78 8.88 -9.59
N THR A 82 4.11 9.26 -10.67
CA THR A 82 4.26 10.57 -11.29
C THR A 82 3.06 11.40 -10.89
N VAL A 83 3.27 12.56 -10.27
CA VAL A 83 2.20 13.41 -9.77
C VAL A 83 2.21 14.78 -10.45
N HIS A 84 1.03 15.35 -10.67
CA HIS A 84 0.86 16.68 -11.24
C HIS A 84 -0.10 17.50 -10.38
N ARG A 85 0.21 18.80 -10.19
CA ARG A 85 -0.50 19.70 -9.26
C ARG A 85 -0.73 19.10 -7.87
N PHE A 86 0.20 18.23 -7.44
CA PHE A 86 0.14 17.54 -6.17
C PHE A 86 1.50 17.54 -5.48
N ARG A 87 1.49 17.77 -4.17
CA ARG A 87 2.67 17.73 -3.31
C ARG A 87 2.43 16.80 -2.13
N PHE A 88 3.33 15.85 -1.94
CA PHE A 88 3.32 14.99 -0.76
C PHE A 88 3.56 15.77 0.53
N SER A 89 2.72 15.52 1.52
CA SER A 89 2.81 16.09 2.86
C SER A 89 3.87 15.41 3.72
N PRO A 90 4.58 16.18 4.58
CA PRO A 90 5.47 15.58 5.56
C PRO A 90 4.67 14.75 6.57
N ALA A 91 5.35 13.91 7.37
CA ALA A 91 4.70 13.10 8.40
C ALA A 91 3.94 13.96 9.44
N ALA A 92 4.50 15.11 9.81
CA ALA A 92 3.94 16.04 10.79
C ALA A 92 2.91 17.04 10.23
N ALA A 93 2.37 16.81 9.03
CA ALA A 93 1.34 17.68 8.46
C ALA A 93 0.08 17.69 9.35
N LYS A 94 -0.54 18.87 9.49
CA LYS A 94 -1.83 19.00 10.16
C LYS A 94 -2.92 18.32 9.32
N ALA A 95 -3.94 17.80 9.99
CA ALA A 95 -5.10 17.19 9.33
C ALA A 95 -6.02 18.27 8.73
N GLU A 96 -5.59 18.91 7.65
CA GLU A 96 -6.29 20.01 6.98
C GLU A 96 -6.18 19.86 5.46
N ALA A 97 -7.29 20.07 4.74
CA ALA A 97 -7.26 20.07 3.28
C ALA A 97 -6.56 21.32 2.73
N VAL A 98 -5.42 21.11 2.08
CA VAL A 98 -4.70 22.13 1.31
C VAL A 98 -4.71 21.72 -0.16
N ALA A 99 -5.03 22.65 -1.06
CA ALA A 99 -5.15 22.39 -2.50
C ALA A 99 -3.90 21.69 -3.05
N GLY A 100 -4.11 20.57 -3.75
CA GLY A 100 -3.02 19.82 -4.37
C GLY A 100 -1.99 19.30 -3.35
N ARG A 101 -2.41 18.96 -2.14
CA ARG A 101 -1.51 18.44 -1.10
C ARG A 101 -2.12 17.25 -0.39
N GLY A 102 -1.26 16.34 0.04
CA GLY A 102 -1.60 15.31 0.99
C GLY A 102 -0.77 14.05 0.79
N VAL A 103 -1.42 12.90 0.72
CA VAL A 103 -0.76 11.58 0.66
C VAL A 103 -1.30 10.74 -0.49
N ALA A 104 -0.53 9.75 -0.95
CA ALA A 104 -1.06 8.71 -1.82
C ALA A 104 -1.27 7.44 -1.02
N LEU A 105 -2.44 6.80 -1.13
CA LEU A 105 -2.66 5.46 -0.61
C LEU A 105 -2.45 4.46 -1.73
N LEU A 106 -1.50 3.56 -1.53
CA LEU A 106 -1.24 2.43 -2.41
C LEU A 106 -2.09 1.24 -1.95
N SER A 107 -2.71 0.55 -2.90
CA SER A 107 -3.50 -0.65 -2.63
C SER A 107 -3.23 -1.73 -3.69
N LEU A 108 -3.34 -3.00 -3.29
CA LEU A 108 -3.21 -4.19 -4.13
C LEU A 108 -4.53 -4.95 -4.12
N ASP A 109 -5.16 -5.10 -5.28
CA ASP A 109 -6.50 -5.67 -5.45
C ASP A 109 -7.53 -5.05 -4.50
N GLY A 110 -7.42 -3.73 -4.30
CA GLY A 110 -8.28 -3.01 -3.39
C GLY A 110 -8.00 -3.26 -1.90
N ARG A 111 -6.89 -3.88 -1.50
CA ARG A 111 -6.45 -3.91 -0.09
C ARG A 111 -5.35 -2.89 0.13
N ASN A 112 -5.46 -2.08 1.18
CA ASN A 112 -4.51 -1.01 1.46
C ASN A 112 -3.13 -1.59 1.84
N LEU A 113 -2.10 -1.14 1.14
CA LEU A 113 -0.71 -1.55 1.38
C LEU A 113 0.04 -0.51 2.21
N ALA A 114 0.10 0.73 1.73
CA ALA A 114 0.94 1.76 2.31
C ALA A 114 0.40 3.16 2.04
N THR A 115 0.57 4.06 3.01
CA THR A 115 0.36 5.50 2.80
C THR A 115 1.70 6.15 2.46
N LEU A 116 1.83 6.63 1.23
CA LEU A 116 3.04 7.18 0.67
C LEU A 116 3.11 8.70 0.85
N ARG A 117 4.29 9.16 1.27
CA ARG A 117 4.69 10.58 1.34
C ARG A 117 5.84 10.90 0.38
N THR A 118 6.13 9.96 -0.50
CA THR A 118 7.19 9.99 -1.49
C THR A 118 6.67 9.36 -2.77
N ALA A 119 7.32 9.65 -3.89
CA ALA A 119 6.95 9.12 -5.20
C ALA A 119 7.41 7.68 -5.44
N ALA A 120 8.33 7.15 -4.64
CA ALA A 120 8.88 5.80 -4.80
C ALA A 120 8.45 4.90 -3.63
N TYR A 121 8.14 3.64 -3.95
CA TYR A 121 7.83 2.59 -3.00
C TYR A 121 8.33 1.24 -3.53
N HIS A 122 8.98 0.46 -2.67
CA HIS A 122 9.38 -0.90 -2.99
C HIS A 122 8.32 -1.88 -2.45
N LEU A 123 7.69 -2.63 -3.36
CA LEU A 123 6.71 -3.65 -3.05
C LEU A 123 7.40 -5.02 -3.03
N THR A 124 7.48 -5.64 -1.86
CA THR A 124 8.14 -6.93 -1.70
C THR A 124 7.35 -8.06 -2.38
N GLY A 125 8.07 -9.06 -2.90
CA GLY A 125 7.50 -10.16 -3.69
C GLY A 125 6.46 -10.99 -2.95
N ASP A 126 6.67 -11.21 -1.66
CA ASP A 126 5.80 -11.96 -0.74
C ASP A 126 4.41 -11.35 -0.56
N LEU A 127 4.26 -10.05 -0.81
CA LEU A 127 2.97 -9.36 -0.73
C LEU A 127 2.10 -9.54 -1.98
N VAL A 128 2.67 -10.02 -3.08
CA VAL A 128 1.95 -10.22 -4.35
C VAL A 128 1.86 -11.72 -4.64
N PRO A 129 0.66 -12.32 -4.47
CA PRO A 129 0.46 -13.72 -4.81
C PRO A 129 0.78 -14.02 -6.27
N ARG A 130 0.89 -15.31 -6.61
CA ARG A 130 1.02 -15.72 -8.01
C ARG A 130 -0.19 -15.28 -8.82
N GLY A 131 0.05 -14.73 -10.01
CA GLY A 131 -0.98 -14.27 -10.92
C GLY A 131 -0.87 -12.79 -11.26
N THR A 132 -1.89 -12.26 -11.91
CA THR A 132 -1.99 -10.84 -12.23
C THR A 132 -2.83 -10.13 -11.17
N HIS A 133 -2.28 -9.04 -10.65
CA HIS A 133 -2.83 -8.23 -9.57
C HIS A 133 -2.83 -6.75 -9.96
N HIS A 134 -3.75 -5.99 -9.40
CA HIS A 134 -3.89 -4.57 -9.71
C HIS A 134 -3.35 -3.73 -8.56
N VAL A 135 -2.38 -2.86 -8.86
CA VAL A 135 -1.88 -1.87 -7.91
C VAL A 135 -2.48 -0.52 -8.24
N THR A 136 -3.23 0.04 -7.29
CA THR A 136 -3.90 1.33 -7.42
C THR A 136 -3.31 2.33 -6.45
N ALA A 137 -2.90 3.49 -6.96
CA ALA A 137 -2.54 4.66 -6.17
C ALA A 137 -3.65 5.70 -6.24
N ARG A 138 -4.16 6.13 -5.08
CA ARG A 138 -5.19 7.17 -4.97
C ARG A 138 -4.73 8.32 -4.08
N LEU A 139 -5.05 9.55 -4.46
CA LEU A 139 -4.64 10.75 -3.73
C LEU A 139 -5.67 11.16 -2.67
N TYR A 140 -5.17 11.51 -1.49
CA TYR A 140 -5.95 12.01 -0.36
C TYR A 140 -5.39 13.35 0.12
N ALA A 141 -6.27 14.23 0.59
CA ALA A 141 -5.91 15.40 1.37
C ALA A 141 -5.46 14.99 2.79
N ASP A 142 -4.80 15.90 3.51
CA ASP A 142 -4.31 15.61 4.87
C ASP A 142 -5.45 15.42 5.89
N ASP A 143 -6.66 15.91 5.61
CA ASP A 143 -7.87 15.65 6.40
C ASP A 143 -8.51 14.27 6.11
N ARG A 144 -7.86 13.45 5.26
CA ARG A 144 -8.27 12.11 4.81
C ARG A 144 -9.43 12.07 3.80
N THR A 145 -9.87 13.20 3.26
CA THR A 145 -10.80 13.20 2.12
C THR A 145 -10.09 12.79 0.83
N ALA A 146 -10.72 11.99 -0.02
CA ALA A 146 -10.14 11.58 -1.30
C ALA A 146 -10.28 12.73 -2.31
N TRP A 147 -9.20 13.11 -3.00
CA TRP A 147 -9.33 14.07 -4.09
C TRP A 147 -10.20 13.49 -5.19
N ALA A 148 -11.13 14.28 -5.73
CA ALA A 148 -12.04 13.84 -6.77
C ALA A 148 -12.25 14.90 -7.86
N VAL A 149 -12.54 14.42 -9.07
CA VAL A 149 -12.92 15.22 -10.23
C VAL A 149 -14.11 14.57 -10.90
N HIS A 150 -15.18 15.34 -11.10
CA HIS A 150 -16.46 14.88 -11.60
C HIS A 150 -17.00 13.67 -10.82
N GLY A 151 -16.88 13.71 -9.49
CA GLY A 151 -17.33 12.64 -8.60
C GLY A 151 -16.47 11.38 -8.61
N LYS A 152 -15.36 11.36 -9.36
CA LYS A 152 -14.44 10.22 -9.42
C LYS A 152 -13.18 10.51 -8.64
N ALA A 153 -12.75 9.57 -7.82
CA ALA A 153 -11.48 9.68 -7.11
C ALA A 153 -10.31 9.86 -8.09
N VAL A 154 -9.36 10.70 -7.71
CA VAL A 154 -8.09 10.87 -8.43
C VAL A 154 -7.20 9.67 -8.09
N GLU A 155 -7.16 8.71 -9.01
CA GLU A 155 -6.40 7.48 -8.88
C GLU A 155 -5.83 6.99 -10.21
N SER A 156 -4.84 6.11 -10.12
CA SER A 156 -4.26 5.41 -11.27
C SER A 156 -3.93 3.97 -10.88
N THR A 157 -4.09 3.05 -11.83
CA THR A 157 -3.91 1.61 -11.62
C THR A 157 -2.93 1.06 -12.65
N ALA A 158 -2.04 0.17 -12.21
CA ALA A 158 -1.16 -0.62 -13.05
C ALA A 158 -1.21 -2.10 -12.66
N ASP A 159 -0.93 -2.96 -13.61
CA ASP A 159 -0.93 -4.40 -13.41
C ASP A 159 0.46 -4.90 -13.00
N ILE A 160 0.47 -5.86 -12.09
CA ILE A 160 1.65 -6.63 -11.71
C ILE A 160 1.38 -8.09 -11.98
N THR A 161 2.31 -8.77 -12.65
CA THR A 161 2.23 -10.23 -12.82
C THR A 161 3.36 -10.90 -12.08
N ALA A 162 3.02 -11.68 -11.06
CA ALA A 162 3.96 -12.49 -10.30
C ALA A 162 3.95 -13.93 -10.81
N SER A 163 4.99 -14.29 -11.55
CA SER A 163 5.30 -15.67 -11.88
C SER A 163 6.07 -16.24 -10.71
N GLY A 164 5.39 -16.88 -9.75
CA GLY A 164 6.11 -17.27 -8.53
C GLY A 164 7.19 -18.27 -8.88
N THR A 165 8.44 -17.91 -8.60
CA THR A 165 9.56 -18.85 -8.58
C THR A 165 9.15 -19.96 -7.63
N ALA A 166 8.90 -21.17 -8.16
CA ALA A 166 9.02 -22.33 -7.30
C ALA A 166 10.46 -22.23 -6.80
N ALA A 167 10.62 -21.88 -5.53
CA ALA A 167 11.89 -22.08 -4.86
C ALA A 167 12.26 -23.51 -5.23
N SER A 168 13.30 -23.64 -6.04
CA SER A 168 13.98 -24.90 -6.23
C SER A 168 14.54 -25.23 -4.87
N SER A 169 13.69 -25.76 -3.99
CA SER A 169 14.05 -26.83 -3.09
C SER A 169 14.50 -27.96 -4.00
N GLN A 170 15.71 -27.80 -4.56
CA GLN A 170 16.59 -28.92 -4.68
C GLN A 170 16.81 -29.37 -3.24
N SER A 171 15.87 -30.17 -2.74
CA SER A 171 16.23 -31.31 -1.93
C SER A 171 17.16 -32.12 -2.82
N SER A 172 18.43 -31.75 -2.85
CA SER A 172 19.53 -32.65 -3.13
C SER A 172 19.50 -33.66 -2.00
N THR A 173 18.58 -34.61 -2.09
CA THR A 173 18.73 -35.91 -1.45
C THR A 173 20.08 -36.43 -1.94
N PRO A 174 21.07 -36.66 -1.08
CA PRO A 174 22.31 -37.28 -1.52
C PRO A 174 21.93 -38.62 -2.14
N ALA A 175 22.19 -38.77 -3.44
CA ALA A 175 22.06 -40.04 -4.12
C ALA A 175 22.94 -41.05 -3.38
N SER A 176 22.30 -42.04 -2.75
CA SER A 176 23.00 -43.24 -2.31
C SER A 176 23.71 -43.86 -3.52
N PRO A 177 24.97 -44.29 -3.40
CA PRO A 177 25.68 -44.90 -4.53
C PRO A 177 24.96 -46.18 -4.98
N PRO A 178 25.00 -46.51 -6.28
CA PRO A 178 24.37 -47.73 -6.79
C PRO A 178 25.07 -48.98 -6.22
N PRO A 179 24.33 -50.07 -5.93
CA PRO A 179 24.96 -51.34 -5.58
C PRO A 179 25.62 -51.95 -6.82
N SER A 180 26.93 -52.19 -6.73
CA SER A 180 27.69 -52.97 -7.70
C SER A 180 27.28 -54.45 -7.62
N THR A 181 26.57 -54.96 -8.61
CA THR A 181 26.52 -56.40 -8.90
C THR A 181 27.64 -56.78 -9.84
N PRO A 182 28.48 -57.74 -9.46
CA PRO A 182 28.84 -58.79 -10.41
C PRO A 182 28.45 -60.19 -9.94
N SER A 183 28.12 -60.98 -10.95
CA SER A 183 27.62 -62.35 -10.98
C SER A 183 28.40 -63.38 -10.14
N ALA A 184 27.66 -64.40 -9.67
CA ALA A 184 28.18 -65.65 -9.12
C ALA A 184 29.01 -66.44 -10.18
N PRO A 185 29.83 -67.45 -9.79
CA PRO A 185 29.29 -68.70 -9.24
C PRO A 185 30.12 -69.42 -8.15
N ALA A 186 29.40 -70.31 -7.47
CA ALA A 186 29.79 -71.63 -6.93
C ALA A 186 30.65 -71.77 -5.65
N SER A 187 30.03 -72.52 -4.72
CA SER A 187 30.61 -73.53 -3.82
C SER A 187 31.15 -73.10 -2.44
N ALA A 188 30.43 -73.61 -1.42
CA ALA A 188 30.77 -73.70 0.00
C ALA A 188 31.87 -74.78 0.27
N PRO A 189 32.27 -75.12 1.52
CA PRO A 189 31.79 -74.64 2.83
C PRO A 189 32.87 -74.42 3.94
N ALA A 190 32.36 -74.00 5.10
CA ALA A 190 32.74 -74.43 6.47
C ALA A 190 33.89 -73.74 7.24
N SER A 191 33.44 -72.96 8.24
CA SER A 191 33.70 -73.14 9.68
C SER A 191 34.81 -72.37 10.41
N THR A 192 34.34 -71.75 11.50
CA THR A 192 34.90 -71.65 12.87
C THR A 192 35.89 -70.55 13.29
N ALA A 193 35.56 -70.03 14.49
CA ALA A 193 36.40 -69.42 15.53
C ALA A 193 36.74 -67.92 15.38
N SER A 194 36.24 -67.04 16.26
CA SER A 194 36.62 -66.81 17.67
C SER A 194 37.77 -65.81 17.78
N GLY A 195 37.59 -64.73 18.56
CA GLY A 195 38.72 -63.89 18.96
C GLY A 195 38.40 -62.46 19.38
N ASN A 196 38.31 -62.25 20.69
CA ASN A 196 38.39 -60.97 21.40
C ASN A 196 39.64 -60.13 21.06
N GLY A 197 39.56 -58.83 21.29
CA GLY A 197 40.69 -57.95 21.63
C GLY A 197 40.35 -56.48 21.42
N VAL A 198 39.98 -55.70 22.45
CA VAL A 198 40.80 -55.07 23.51
C VAL A 198 41.77 -54.00 23.01
N ALA A 199 41.62 -52.81 23.60
CA ALA A 199 42.57 -51.70 23.77
C ALA A 199 43.22 -51.13 22.49
N GLY A 200 43.30 -49.82 22.30
CA GLY A 200 43.25 -48.71 23.24
C GLY A 200 43.97 -47.54 22.58
N ARG A 201 44.31 -46.54 23.40
CA ARG A 201 45.11 -45.35 23.08
C ARG A 201 44.36 -44.22 22.38
N THR A 202 44.49 -42.96 22.76
CA THR A 202 44.95 -42.22 23.95
C THR A 202 44.94 -40.78 23.44
N ASP A 203 44.53 -39.84 24.30
CA ASP A 203 45.08 -38.48 24.35
C ASP A 203 44.81 -37.60 23.10
N THR A 204 44.55 -36.30 23.16
CA THR A 204 44.61 -35.27 24.20
C THR A 204 44.15 -34.00 23.49
N GLY A 205 43.75 -32.99 24.26
CA GLY A 205 44.00 -31.61 23.85
C GLY A 205 42.76 -30.86 23.41
N GLY A 206 42.00 -30.40 24.40
CA GLY A 206 41.11 -29.26 24.21
C GLY A 206 41.88 -27.95 24.05
N SER A 207 41.22 -26.94 23.49
CA SER A 207 41.24 -25.58 24.00
C SER A 207 40.04 -24.77 23.48
N PRO A 208 39.39 -23.97 24.34
CA PRO A 208 38.22 -23.15 24.04
C PRO A 208 38.59 -21.67 23.81
N GLY A 209 37.61 -20.85 23.39
CA GLY A 209 37.61 -19.42 23.72
C GLY A 209 36.92 -18.49 22.70
N PRO A 210 35.77 -17.88 23.05
CA PRO A 210 35.13 -16.79 22.31
C PRO A 210 35.39 -15.42 22.96
N GLY A 211 35.37 -14.34 22.17
CA GLY A 211 35.34 -12.94 22.64
C GLY A 211 35.30 -12.00 21.44
N GLY A 212 34.25 -11.18 21.24
CA GLY A 212 34.11 -9.81 21.77
C GLY A 212 34.76 -8.80 20.80
N LYS A 213 34.31 -7.59 20.46
CA LYS A 213 33.38 -6.56 20.98
C LYS A 213 33.01 -5.66 19.77
N ALA A 214 31.78 -5.16 19.63
CA ALA A 214 31.34 -3.81 20.00
C ALA A 214 32.36 -2.66 19.77
N SER A 215 32.04 -1.78 18.82
CA SER A 215 32.26 -0.32 18.84
C SER A 215 31.19 0.34 17.98
#